data_AF-A0A935EC87-F1
#
_entry.id   AF-A0A935EC87-F1
#
_cell.length_a   1.000
_cell.length_b   1.000
_cell.length_c   1.000
_cell.angle_alpha   90.00
_cell.angle_beta   90.00
_cell.angle_gamma   90.00
#
_symmetry.space_group_name_H-M   'P 1'
#
loop_
_entity.id
_entity.type
_entity.pdbx_description
1 polymer ?
#
loop_
_entity_poly.entity_id
_entity_poly.type
_entity_poly.pdbx_seq_one_letter_code
_entity_poly.pdbx_strand_id
1 'polypeptide(L)'
;MASFAQALHLDGELAGQLIARAPRWLTGALVVLLGVRAATLVASLSGTPSAMPSASPPPPAATRNVVDVPSILRANLFGQGQPAPGSLNAPVTNMSLVLAGVIADADEKLGFAMLGTSATDIKVYRVGDVVPGGARLNSVLVDRVLLDRGGTLEAVLIPRVTAGSAAPLVSSPPQVTGSVARVQQVLRSNPALIGQVIQRQPVISPDGKLRGLRVYPGTNAQAFNRLGLRPGDLVTAINGTTLEDQTRGEEIFNSLSGAAEARVTVIRNGSPLELHLNLAEVATEAERLNQGPGIDTGVPPGAPESAR
;
A
#
# COMPACT_ATOMS: atom_id res chain seq x y z
N MET A 1 39.28 38.28 62.84
CA MET A 1 39.02 37.88 64.24
C MET A 1 38.05 38.89 64.83
N ALA A 2 36.81 38.43 65.12
CA ALA A 2 35.78 39.05 65.99
C ALA A 2 35.20 40.42 65.55
N SER A 3 33.93 40.80 65.73
CA SER A 3 32.77 40.20 66.40
C SER A 3 31.47 40.92 65.95
N PHE A 4 30.40 40.13 65.90
CA PHE A 4 28.98 40.42 66.15
C PHE A 4 28.66 41.78 66.83
N ALA A 5 27.78 42.59 66.24
CA ALA A 5 26.33 42.62 66.47
C ALA A 5 25.94 43.22 67.83
N GLN A 6 25.26 44.39 67.82
CA GLN A 6 24.30 44.78 68.84
C GLN A 6 23.49 46.03 68.41
N ALA A 7 22.20 45.78 68.12
CA ALA A 7 21.03 46.55 68.59
C ALA A 7 20.88 48.03 68.17
N LEU A 8 19.93 48.44 67.30
CA LEU A 8 18.46 48.31 67.40
C LEU A 8 17.91 48.74 68.77
N HIS A 9 17.73 50.05 68.92
CA HIS A 9 16.84 50.65 69.91
C HIS A 9 16.05 51.76 69.20
N LEU A 10 14.85 51.42 68.73
CA LEU A 10 13.85 52.36 68.25
C LEU A 10 12.58 52.09 69.06
N ASP A 11 12.18 53.12 69.79
CA ASP A 11 11.07 53.25 70.74
C ASP A 11 9.84 52.35 70.50
N GLY A 12 9.51 51.54 71.51
CA GLY A 12 8.33 50.66 71.55
C GLY A 12 6.99 51.37 71.82
N GLU A 13 7.00 52.67 72.12
CA GLU A 13 5.78 53.43 72.46
C GLU A 13 4.90 53.76 71.24
N LEU A 14 5.50 53.98 70.05
CA LEU A 14 4.75 54.23 68.81
C LEU A 14 4.15 52.94 68.21
N ALA A 15 4.79 51.79 68.45
CA ALA A 15 4.35 50.50 67.94
C ALA A 15 3.05 50.01 68.62
N GLY A 16 2.87 50.29 69.92
CA GLY A 16 1.70 49.86 70.68
C GLY A 16 0.38 50.48 70.19
N GLN A 17 0.40 51.76 69.81
CA GLN A 17 -0.81 52.45 69.32
C GLN A 17 -1.21 52.04 67.89
N LEU A 18 -0.24 51.68 67.05
CA LEU A 18 -0.48 51.16 65.70
C LEU A 18 -1.12 49.76 65.72
N ILE A 19 -0.69 48.89 66.63
CA ILE A 19 -1.20 47.51 66.76
C ILE A 19 -2.65 47.49 67.28
N ALA A 20 -3.03 48.40 68.18
CA ALA A 20 -4.40 48.45 68.72
C ALA A 20 -5.45 48.90 67.70
N ARG A 21 -5.06 49.70 66.69
CA ARG A 21 -5.97 50.14 65.61
C ARG A 21 -5.85 49.30 64.33
N ALA A 22 -4.75 48.57 64.14
CA ALA A 22 -4.51 47.73 62.96
C ALA A 22 -5.68 46.82 62.55
N PRO A 23 -6.42 46.15 63.45
CA PRO A 23 -7.54 45.28 63.05
C PRO A 23 -8.69 46.04 62.40
N ARG A 24 -8.95 47.30 62.81
CA ARG A 24 -10.02 48.16 62.26
C ARG A 24 -9.67 48.70 60.89
N TRP A 25 -8.40 49.06 60.67
CA TRP A 25 -7.92 49.48 59.35
C TRP A 25 -7.88 48.30 58.37
N LEU A 26 -7.48 47.12 58.84
CA LEU A 26 -7.47 45.90 58.03
C LEU A 26 -8.87 45.46 57.60
N THR A 27 -9.84 45.50 58.52
CA THR A 27 -11.25 45.19 58.19
C THR A 27 -11.84 46.22 57.23
N GLY A 28 -11.57 47.52 57.44
CA GLY A 28 -11.97 48.56 56.50
C GLY A 28 -11.40 48.36 55.09
N ALA A 29 -10.09 48.07 55.00
CA ALA A 29 -9.42 47.81 53.72
C ALA A 29 -9.97 46.55 53.02
N LEU A 30 -10.27 45.48 53.77
CA LEU A 30 -10.84 44.25 53.23
C LEU A 30 -12.25 44.47 52.67
N VAL A 31 -13.09 45.24 53.37
CA VAL A 31 -14.46 45.56 52.91
C VAL A 31 -14.42 46.39 51.63
N VAL A 32 -13.53 47.38 51.55
CA VAL A 32 -13.35 48.19 50.32
C VAL A 32 -12.88 47.32 49.16
N LEU A 33 -11.90 46.43 49.38
CA LEU A 33 -11.38 45.55 48.35
C LEU A 33 -12.45 44.56 47.84
N LEU A 34 -13.28 44.03 48.74
CA LEU A 34 -14.39 43.15 48.39
C LEU A 34 -15.47 43.91 47.60
N GLY A 35 -15.77 45.16 47.96
CA GLY A 35 -16.68 46.04 47.23
C GLY A 35 -16.21 46.32 45.80
N VAL A 36 -14.92 46.61 45.61
CA VAL A 36 -14.33 46.80 44.28
C VAL A 36 -14.41 45.52 43.45
N ARG A 37 -14.14 44.35 44.05
CA ARG A 37 -14.24 43.06 43.36
C ARG A 37 -15.67 42.75 42.92
N ALA A 38 -16.65 43.00 43.79
CA ALA A 38 -18.06 42.82 43.45
C ALA A 38 -18.50 43.75 42.31
N ALA A 39 -18.07 45.02 42.31
CA ALA A 39 -18.37 45.98 41.25
C ALA A 39 -17.79 45.53 39.89
N THR A 40 -16.57 45.00 39.85
CA THR A 40 -15.97 44.49 38.60
C THR A 40 -16.68 43.24 38.05
N LEU A 41 -17.23 42.40 38.92
CA LEU A 41 -18.03 41.24 38.52
C LEU A 41 -19.36 41.66 37.89
N VAL A 42 -20.08 42.62 38.50
CA VAL A 42 -21.34 43.15 37.94
C VAL A 42 -21.11 43.84 36.60
N ALA A 43 -20.00 44.59 36.44
CA ALA A 43 -19.65 45.20 35.16
C ALA A 43 -19.39 44.17 34.05
N SER A 44 -18.85 42.99 34.38
CA SER A 44 -18.60 41.91 33.40
C SER A 44 -19.85 41.15 32.94
N LEU A 45 -20.97 41.24 33.67
CA LEU A 45 -22.25 40.63 33.25
C LEU A 45 -23.08 41.54 32.34
N SER A 46 -22.70 42.81 32.20
CA SER A 46 -23.36 43.76 31.29
C SER A 46 -22.85 43.52 29.87
N GLY A 47 -23.33 42.43 29.26
CA GLY A 47 -22.91 41.96 27.94
C GLY A 47 -23.04 43.03 26.87
N THR A 48 -22.00 43.17 26.06
CA THR A 48 -22.04 43.88 24.78
C THR A 48 -23.09 43.22 23.88
N PRO A 49 -23.92 43.99 23.15
CA PRO A 49 -24.83 43.40 22.17
C PRO A 49 -24.00 42.70 21.10
N SER A 50 -24.02 41.37 21.10
CA SER A 50 -23.42 40.55 20.05
C SER A 50 -24.03 40.93 18.71
N ALA A 51 -23.22 41.44 17.79
CA ALA A 51 -23.62 41.57 16.40
C ALA A 51 -24.08 40.19 15.91
N MET A 52 -25.30 40.12 15.34
CA MET A 52 -25.81 38.90 14.75
C MET A 52 -24.83 38.41 13.68
N PRO A 53 -24.43 37.12 13.67
CA PRO A 53 -23.63 36.59 12.58
C PRO A 53 -24.45 36.70 11.30
N SER A 54 -23.91 37.41 10.31
CA SER A 54 -24.42 37.39 8.94
C SER A 54 -24.59 35.93 8.51
N ALA A 55 -25.75 35.61 7.94
CA ALA A 55 -26.07 34.28 7.44
C ALA A 55 -24.92 33.74 6.59
N SER A 56 -24.37 32.60 7.01
CA SER A 56 -23.35 31.86 6.28
C SER A 56 -23.87 31.54 4.86
N PRO A 57 -23.04 31.67 3.81
CA PRO A 57 -23.40 31.16 2.49
C PRO A 57 -23.71 29.65 2.59
N PRO A 58 -24.61 29.12 1.74
CA PRO A 58 -24.97 27.71 1.77
C PRO A 58 -23.70 26.86 1.63
N PRO A 59 -23.60 25.73 2.35
CA PRO A 59 -22.43 24.86 2.26
C PRO A 59 -22.23 24.45 0.80
N PRO A 60 -20.99 24.51 0.26
CA PRO A 60 -20.72 23.91 -1.03
C PRO A 60 -21.13 22.44 -0.95
N ALA A 61 -21.91 21.99 -1.94
CA ALA A 61 -22.34 20.61 -2.06
C ALA A 61 -21.16 19.69 -1.78
N ALA A 62 -21.36 18.69 -0.92
CA ALA A 62 -20.32 17.78 -0.45
C ALA A 62 -19.44 17.35 -1.62
N THR A 63 -18.25 17.96 -1.71
CA THR A 63 -17.22 17.52 -2.64
C THR A 63 -16.91 16.11 -2.20
N ARG A 64 -17.17 15.12 -3.07
CA ARG A 64 -16.59 13.78 -2.89
C ARG A 64 -15.14 14.02 -2.51
N ASN A 65 -14.69 13.43 -1.40
CA ASN A 65 -13.27 13.39 -1.07
C ASN A 65 -12.57 12.62 -2.20
N VAL A 66 -12.24 13.35 -3.26
CA VAL A 66 -11.31 12.93 -4.27
C VAL A 66 -10.00 12.92 -3.52
N VAL A 67 -9.62 11.73 -3.07
CA VAL A 67 -8.29 11.48 -2.55
C VAL A 67 -7.34 11.97 -3.62
N ASP A 68 -6.69 13.11 -3.34
CA ASP A 68 -5.73 13.71 -4.24
C ASP A 68 -4.45 12.86 -4.15
N VAL A 69 -4.46 11.75 -4.88
CA VAL A 69 -3.34 10.82 -5.00
C VAL A 69 -2.01 11.57 -5.28
N PRO A 70 -1.97 12.65 -6.11
CA PRO A 70 -0.77 13.45 -6.31
C PRO A 70 -0.18 14.08 -5.03
N SER A 71 -0.99 14.53 -4.08
CA SER A 71 -0.47 15.11 -2.82
C SER A 71 0.02 14.03 -1.85
N ILE A 72 -0.61 12.87 -1.83
CA ILE A 72 -0.15 11.70 -1.06
C ILE A 72 1.20 11.18 -1.58
N LEU A 73 1.36 11.15 -2.91
CA LEU A 73 2.63 10.78 -3.55
C LEU A 73 3.75 11.78 -3.23
N ARG A 74 3.47 13.09 -3.28
CA ARG A 74 4.44 14.15 -2.93
C ARG A 74 4.78 14.23 -1.46
N ALA A 75 3.91 13.73 -0.60
CA ALA A 75 4.16 13.67 0.84
C ALA A 75 5.25 12.64 1.21
N ASN A 76 5.79 11.88 0.24
CA ASN A 76 6.88 10.92 0.44
C ASN A 76 6.62 10.02 1.66
N LEU A 77 5.37 9.62 1.90
CA LEU A 77 4.92 8.92 3.11
C LEU A 77 5.61 7.56 3.32
N PHE A 78 6.24 7.05 2.26
CA PHE A 78 6.97 5.78 2.25
C PHE A 78 8.49 5.97 2.18
N GLY A 79 8.98 7.20 2.35
CA GLY A 79 10.40 7.53 2.29
C GLY A 79 10.94 7.52 0.86
N GLN A 80 11.13 8.70 0.28
CA GLN A 80 12.14 8.88 -0.78
C GLN A 80 13.41 9.26 -0.03
N GLY A 81 14.35 8.31 0.13
CA GLY A 81 15.67 8.65 0.63
C GLY A 81 16.28 9.69 -0.30
N GLN A 82 16.47 10.92 0.18
CA GLN A 82 17.24 11.94 -0.52
C GLN A 82 18.61 11.31 -0.82
N PRO A 83 19.00 11.10 -2.09
CA PRO A 83 20.30 10.53 -2.38
C PRO A 83 21.35 11.46 -1.77
N ALA A 84 22.18 10.91 -0.88
CA ALA A 84 23.27 11.65 -0.28
C ALA A 84 24.17 12.21 -1.40
N PRO A 85 24.54 13.50 -1.35
CA PRO A 85 25.43 14.08 -2.36
C PRO A 85 26.82 13.46 -2.22
N GLY A 86 27.11 12.44 -3.05
CA GLY A 86 28.41 11.74 -3.07
C GLY A 86 28.45 10.39 -3.78
N SER A 87 27.31 9.73 -4.01
CA SER A 87 27.22 8.42 -4.70
C SER A 87 26.90 8.51 -6.20
N LEU A 88 27.12 9.69 -6.79
CA LEU A 88 26.82 9.99 -8.19
C LEU A 88 27.67 9.14 -9.16
N ASN A 89 26.98 8.23 -9.85
CA ASN A 89 27.39 7.61 -11.11
C ASN A 89 28.57 6.62 -11.07
N ALA A 90 28.47 5.56 -10.25
CA ALA A 90 29.18 4.32 -10.59
C ALA A 90 28.56 3.73 -11.88
N PRO A 91 29.35 3.37 -12.91
CA PRO A 91 28.85 2.68 -14.09
C PRO A 91 28.12 1.38 -13.72
N VAL A 92 27.05 1.08 -14.45
CA VAL A 92 26.33 -0.20 -14.28
C VAL A 92 27.28 -1.35 -14.63
N THR A 93 27.35 -2.38 -13.78
CA THR A 93 28.20 -3.53 -14.08
C THR A 93 27.71 -4.29 -15.31
N ASN A 94 28.64 -4.80 -16.10
CA ASN A 94 28.37 -5.75 -17.17
C ASN A 94 28.49 -7.21 -16.71
N MET A 95 28.67 -7.46 -15.41
CA MET A 95 28.75 -8.83 -14.90
C MET A 95 27.38 -9.51 -14.90
N SER A 96 27.36 -10.79 -15.25
CA SER A 96 26.17 -11.66 -15.20
C SER A 96 25.81 -12.06 -13.76
N LEU A 97 25.64 -11.07 -12.88
CA LEU A 97 25.15 -11.29 -11.52
C LEU A 97 23.67 -10.92 -11.45
N VAL A 98 22.92 -11.75 -10.73
CA VAL A 98 21.53 -11.50 -10.39
C VAL A 98 21.49 -11.00 -8.95
N LEU A 99 21.05 -9.75 -8.76
CA LEU A 99 20.75 -9.20 -7.45
C LEU A 99 19.27 -9.46 -7.13
N ALA A 100 19.02 -10.44 -6.26
CA ALA A 100 17.66 -10.81 -5.87
C ALA A 100 17.05 -9.84 -4.85
N GLY A 101 17.88 -9.17 -4.04
CA GLY A 101 17.40 -8.21 -3.05
C GLY A 101 18.52 -7.55 -2.26
N VAL A 102 18.17 -6.45 -1.59
CA VAL A 102 19.05 -5.70 -0.67
C VAL A 102 18.31 -5.41 0.63
N ILE A 103 19.06 -5.38 1.72
CA ILE A 103 18.63 -4.84 3.00
C ILE A 103 19.63 -3.73 3.31
N ALA A 104 19.26 -2.50 2.95
CA ALA A 104 20.07 -1.33 3.25
C ALA A 104 19.80 -0.88 4.69
N ASP A 105 20.87 -0.50 5.39
CA ASP A 105 20.79 0.14 6.70
C ASP A 105 20.95 1.66 6.53
N ALA A 106 20.78 2.44 7.61
CA ALA A 106 21.08 3.88 7.60
C ALA A 106 22.56 4.14 7.30
N ASP A 107 23.45 3.22 7.70
CA ASP A 107 24.83 3.17 7.24
C ASP A 107 24.97 2.21 6.04
N GLU A 108 25.38 2.73 4.88
CA GLU A 108 25.57 1.97 3.64
C GLU A 108 26.58 0.81 3.78
N LYS A 109 27.41 0.83 4.84
CA LYS A 109 28.40 -0.21 5.14
C LYS A 109 27.85 -1.34 6.02
N LEU A 110 26.65 -1.20 6.58
CA LEU A 110 26.03 -2.22 7.44
C LEU A 110 24.94 -3.03 6.73
N GLY A 111 24.71 -2.77 5.44
CA GLY A 111 23.69 -3.47 4.66
C GLY A 111 24.08 -4.89 4.20
N PHE A 112 23.07 -5.62 3.74
CA PHE A 112 23.18 -6.99 3.20
C PHE A 112 22.68 -7.04 1.75
N ALA A 113 23.36 -7.81 0.91
CA ALA A 113 22.96 -8.04 -0.48
C ALA A 113 22.74 -9.53 -0.75
N MET A 114 21.68 -9.86 -1.49
CA MET A 114 21.39 -11.22 -1.94
C MET A 114 21.78 -11.36 -3.41
N LEU A 115 22.93 -11.96 -3.67
CA LEU A 115 23.57 -12.02 -4.98
C LEU A 115 23.77 -13.47 -5.41
N GLY A 116 23.72 -13.71 -6.72
CA GLY A 116 24.03 -15.02 -7.30
C GLY A 116 24.43 -14.92 -8.76
N THR A 117 25.01 -15.98 -9.30
CA THR A 117 25.29 -16.12 -10.74
C THR A 117 24.02 -16.41 -11.55
N SER A 118 22.93 -16.79 -10.88
CA SER A 118 21.62 -17.10 -11.46
C SER A 118 20.54 -17.00 -10.38
N ALA A 119 19.27 -16.84 -10.78
CA ALA A 119 18.13 -16.74 -9.86
C ALA A 119 17.94 -17.96 -8.93
N THR A 120 18.58 -19.10 -9.24
CA THR A 120 18.57 -20.33 -8.46
C THR A 120 19.77 -20.51 -7.52
N ASP A 121 20.85 -19.72 -7.66
CA ASP A 121 22.06 -19.78 -6.81
C ASP A 121 22.26 -18.45 -6.06
N ILE A 122 21.24 -18.01 -5.32
CA ILE A 122 21.28 -16.78 -4.55
C ILE A 122 21.87 -17.04 -3.16
N LYS A 123 22.88 -16.25 -2.76
CA LYS A 123 23.50 -16.27 -1.44
C LYS A 123 23.50 -14.87 -0.83
N VAL A 124 23.55 -14.80 0.49
CA VAL A 124 23.59 -13.53 1.25
C VAL A 124 25.03 -13.13 1.48
N TYR A 125 25.36 -11.87 1.19
CA TYR A 125 26.69 -11.28 1.34
C TYR A 125 26.62 -10.00 2.18
N ARG A 126 27.63 -9.79 3.01
CA ARG A 126 27.84 -8.58 3.81
C ARG A 126 28.83 -7.64 3.14
N VAL A 127 28.77 -6.35 3.48
CA VAL A 127 29.76 -5.38 2.99
C VAL A 127 31.17 -5.83 3.41
N GLY A 128 32.08 -5.90 2.44
CA GLY A 128 33.43 -6.43 2.55
C GLY A 128 33.61 -7.85 1.99
N ASP A 129 32.52 -8.61 1.81
CA ASP A 129 32.57 -9.98 1.31
C ASP A 129 32.90 -10.04 -0.19
N VAL A 130 33.51 -11.15 -0.61
CA VAL A 130 33.79 -11.43 -2.01
C VAL A 130 32.58 -12.13 -2.62
N VAL A 131 32.03 -11.54 -3.68
CA VAL A 131 30.86 -12.06 -4.38
C VAL A 131 31.29 -12.93 -5.57
N PRO A 132 30.40 -13.76 -6.15
CA PRO A 132 30.72 -14.54 -7.35
C PRO A 132 31.21 -13.62 -8.47
N GLY A 133 32.30 -13.98 -9.14
CA GLY A 133 32.96 -13.09 -10.12
C GLY A 133 34.15 -12.31 -9.55
N GLY A 134 34.44 -12.42 -8.25
CA GLY A 134 35.69 -11.92 -7.65
C GLY A 134 35.69 -10.43 -7.29
N ALA A 135 34.54 -9.75 -7.40
CA ALA A 135 34.37 -8.39 -6.89
C ALA A 135 34.08 -8.40 -5.37
N ARG A 136 34.40 -7.31 -4.68
CA ARG A 136 34.10 -7.11 -3.26
C ARG A 136 32.90 -6.21 -3.08
N LEU A 137 32.03 -6.54 -2.13
CA LEU A 137 30.88 -5.70 -1.79
C LEU A 137 31.35 -4.43 -1.07
N ASN A 138 31.24 -3.26 -1.69
CA ASN A 138 31.70 -2.00 -1.09
C ASN A 138 30.59 -1.29 -0.30
N SER A 139 29.39 -1.23 -0.86
CA SER A 139 28.24 -0.53 -0.23
C SER A 139 26.92 -1.10 -0.71
N VAL A 140 25.92 -1.11 0.17
CA VAL A 140 24.56 -1.56 -0.13
C VAL A 140 23.61 -0.37 -0.04
N LEU A 141 23.00 0.00 -1.15
CA LEU A 141 22.00 1.05 -1.24
C LEU A 141 20.61 0.43 -1.49
N VAL A 142 19.56 1.24 -1.34
CA VAL A 142 18.16 0.80 -1.43
C VAL A 142 17.80 0.21 -2.79
N ASP A 143 18.36 0.73 -3.88
CA ASP A 143 18.03 0.32 -5.25
C ASP A 143 19.17 -0.39 -5.99
N ARG A 144 20.37 -0.38 -5.42
CA ARG A 144 21.59 -0.86 -6.06
C ARG A 144 22.65 -1.26 -5.05
N VAL A 145 23.60 -2.03 -5.52
CA VAL A 145 24.77 -2.46 -4.76
C VAL A 145 26.03 -1.97 -5.47
N LEU A 146 26.97 -1.41 -4.72
CA LEU A 146 28.28 -1.03 -5.24
C LEU A 146 29.29 -2.13 -4.96
N LEU A 147 29.96 -2.56 -6.02
CA LEU A 147 30.98 -3.59 -6.02
C LEU A 147 32.32 -2.98 -6.40
N ASP A 148 33.37 -3.29 -5.67
CA ASP A 148 34.74 -2.95 -6.04
C ASP A 148 35.37 -4.12 -6.81
N ARG A 149 35.85 -3.84 -8.01
CA ARG A 149 36.62 -4.79 -8.82
C ARG A 149 37.99 -4.23 -9.11
N GLY A 150 38.89 -4.37 -8.14
CA GLY A 150 40.29 -3.92 -8.28
C GLY A 150 40.41 -2.40 -8.29
N GLY A 151 39.64 -1.71 -7.44
CA GLY A 151 39.65 -0.25 -7.32
C GLY A 151 38.66 0.49 -8.20
N THR A 152 37.89 -0.21 -9.05
CA THR A 152 36.79 0.38 -9.83
C THR A 152 35.45 0.00 -9.20
N LEU A 153 34.66 1.01 -8.84
CA LEU A 153 33.31 0.82 -8.31
C LEU A 153 32.31 0.62 -9.46
N GLU A 154 31.62 -0.50 -9.44
CA GLU A 154 30.56 -0.86 -10.38
C GLU A 154 29.24 -1.03 -9.62
N ALA A 155 28.14 -0.57 -10.21
CA ALA A 155 26.81 -0.70 -9.61
C ALA A 155 26.05 -1.91 -10.20
N VAL A 156 25.63 -2.86 -9.35
CA VAL A 156 24.58 -3.83 -9.70
C VAL A 156 23.24 -3.25 -9.31
N LEU A 157 22.38 -3.07 -10.30
CA LEU A 157 21.00 -2.62 -10.09
C LEU A 157 20.13 -3.82 -9.75
N ILE A 158 19.16 -3.61 -8.84
CA ILE A 158 18.11 -4.61 -8.63
C ILE A 158 17.27 -4.66 -9.90
N PRO A 159 16.99 -5.85 -10.48
CA PRO A 159 16.08 -5.98 -11.60
C PRO A 159 14.72 -5.41 -11.21
N ARG A 160 14.44 -4.18 -11.69
CA ARG A 160 13.10 -3.62 -11.58
C ARG A 160 12.27 -4.41 -12.55
N VAL A 161 11.32 -5.19 -12.03
CA VAL A 161 10.19 -5.62 -12.84
C VAL A 161 9.45 -4.33 -13.16
N THR A 162 9.81 -3.70 -14.28
CA THR A 162 8.97 -2.69 -14.91
C THR A 162 7.69 -3.40 -15.26
N ALA A 163 6.70 -3.34 -14.36
CA ALA A 163 5.31 -3.22 -14.78
C ALA A 163 5.33 -2.17 -15.89
N GLY A 164 5.01 -2.60 -17.11
CA GLY A 164 5.50 -1.99 -18.35
C GLY A 164 5.45 -0.47 -18.35
N SER A 165 6.45 0.14 -18.99
CA SER A 165 6.44 1.55 -19.35
C SER A 165 5.17 1.87 -20.14
N ALA A 166 4.10 2.25 -19.45
CA ALA A 166 3.08 3.07 -20.02
C ALA A 166 3.74 4.44 -20.22
N ALA A 167 4.05 4.77 -21.48
CA ALA A 167 4.23 6.15 -21.87
C ALA A 167 3.07 6.99 -21.25
N PRO A 168 3.29 8.26 -20.87
CA PRO A 168 2.20 9.09 -20.40
C PRO A 168 1.28 9.36 -21.60
N LEU A 169 0.38 8.43 -21.85
CA LEU A 169 -0.82 8.71 -22.60
C LEU A 169 -1.58 9.67 -21.70
N VAL A 170 -1.62 10.93 -22.12
CA VAL A 170 -2.75 11.82 -21.84
C VAL A 170 -3.99 11.19 -22.47
N SER A 171 -4.45 10.12 -21.85
CA SER A 171 -5.78 9.56 -22.01
C SER A 171 -6.35 9.48 -20.60
N SER A 172 -7.57 9.97 -20.47
CA SER A 172 -8.36 9.98 -19.23
C SER A 172 -8.15 8.69 -18.43
N PRO A 173 -8.06 8.77 -17.09
CA PRO A 173 -7.70 7.62 -16.26
C PRO A 173 -8.57 6.41 -16.64
N PRO A 174 -7.97 5.24 -16.93
CA PRO A 174 -8.76 4.06 -17.21
C PRO A 174 -9.61 3.80 -15.98
N GLN A 175 -10.92 3.74 -16.16
CA GLN A 175 -11.85 3.37 -15.11
C GLN A 175 -11.61 1.89 -14.77
N VAL A 176 -10.62 1.63 -13.90
CA VAL A 176 -10.27 0.29 -13.41
C VAL A 176 -11.44 -0.34 -12.65
N THR A 177 -12.36 0.47 -12.15
CA THR A 177 -13.62 0.01 -11.54
C THR A 177 -14.59 -0.54 -12.59
N GLY A 178 -14.56 -0.03 -13.83
CA GLY A 178 -15.40 -0.50 -14.92
C GLY A 178 -14.90 -1.81 -15.54
N SER A 179 -13.58 -2.05 -15.56
CA SER A 179 -13.01 -3.29 -16.11
C SER A 179 -13.29 -4.50 -15.22
N VAL A 180 -13.13 -4.39 -13.90
CA VAL A 180 -13.47 -5.48 -12.97
C VAL A 180 -14.98 -5.76 -12.97
N ALA A 181 -15.81 -4.71 -12.99
CA ALA A 181 -17.26 -4.87 -13.07
C ALA A 181 -17.70 -5.53 -14.40
N ARG A 182 -17.05 -5.19 -15.52
CA ARG A 182 -17.29 -5.82 -16.83
C ARG A 182 -16.85 -7.28 -16.84
N VAL A 183 -15.66 -7.59 -16.32
CA VAL A 183 -15.15 -8.95 -16.17
C VAL A 183 -16.10 -9.79 -15.32
N GLN A 184 -16.55 -9.28 -14.17
CA GLN A 184 -17.53 -9.97 -13.33
C GLN A 184 -18.86 -10.20 -14.08
N GLN A 185 -19.31 -9.23 -14.87
CA GLN A 185 -20.52 -9.37 -15.68
C GLN A 185 -20.36 -10.44 -16.78
N VAL A 186 -19.20 -10.48 -17.44
CA VAL A 186 -18.89 -11.47 -18.48
C VAL A 186 -18.87 -12.88 -17.88
N LEU A 187 -18.20 -13.07 -16.74
CA LEU A 187 -18.17 -14.34 -16.02
C LEU A 187 -19.56 -14.82 -15.58
N ARG A 188 -20.41 -13.91 -15.10
CA ARG A 188 -21.80 -14.24 -14.73
C ARG A 188 -22.68 -14.57 -15.93
N SER A 189 -22.51 -13.85 -17.03
CA SER A 189 -23.31 -14.02 -18.26
C SER A 189 -22.92 -15.27 -19.06
N ASN A 190 -21.66 -15.71 -18.96
CA ASN A 190 -21.12 -16.80 -19.76
C ASN A 190 -20.27 -17.76 -18.88
N PRO A 191 -20.91 -18.58 -18.02
CA PRO A 191 -20.18 -19.57 -17.19
C PRO A 191 -19.44 -20.62 -18.03
N ALA A 192 -19.81 -20.80 -19.31
CA ALA A 192 -19.12 -21.67 -20.25
C ALA A 192 -17.65 -21.28 -20.51
N LEU A 193 -17.27 -20.01 -20.32
CA LEU A 193 -15.89 -19.54 -20.52
C LEU A 193 -14.91 -20.23 -19.56
N ILE A 194 -15.34 -20.49 -18.33
CA ILE A 194 -14.54 -21.23 -17.34
C ILE A 194 -14.33 -22.68 -17.80
N GLY A 195 -15.37 -23.31 -18.36
CA GLY A 195 -15.30 -24.66 -18.92
C GLY A 195 -14.43 -24.77 -20.19
N GLN A 196 -14.27 -23.68 -20.95
CA GLN A 196 -13.35 -23.64 -22.10
C GLN A 196 -11.88 -23.55 -21.67
N VAL A 197 -11.63 -23.08 -20.45
CA VAL A 197 -10.28 -22.92 -19.89
C VAL A 197 -9.88 -24.14 -19.09
N ILE A 198 -10.81 -24.71 -18.32
CA ILE A 198 -10.58 -25.84 -17.44
C ILE A 198 -11.54 -26.98 -17.79
N GLN A 199 -10.97 -28.11 -18.21
CA GLN A 199 -11.67 -29.38 -18.22
C GLN A 199 -11.57 -30.03 -16.85
N ARG A 200 -12.70 -30.50 -16.32
CA ARG A 200 -12.81 -31.09 -14.99
C ARG A 200 -13.25 -32.55 -15.07
N GLN A 201 -12.58 -33.40 -14.31
CA GLN A 201 -12.94 -34.81 -14.15
C GLN A 201 -13.13 -35.12 -12.66
N PRO A 202 -14.30 -35.61 -12.23
CA PRO A 202 -14.51 -35.97 -10.83
C PRO A 202 -13.65 -37.19 -10.46
N VAL A 203 -13.00 -37.12 -9.30
CA VAL A 203 -12.27 -38.23 -8.70
C VAL A 203 -13.07 -38.70 -7.49
N ILE A 204 -13.61 -39.92 -7.58
CA ILE A 204 -14.45 -40.52 -6.54
C ILE A 204 -13.58 -41.48 -5.73
N SER A 205 -13.71 -41.45 -4.41
CA SER A 205 -13.03 -42.37 -3.51
C SER A 205 -13.71 -43.75 -3.48
N PRO A 206 -13.05 -44.81 -2.98
CA PRO A 206 -13.62 -46.16 -2.96
C PRO A 206 -14.92 -46.28 -2.14
N ASP A 207 -15.15 -45.39 -1.19
CA ASP A 207 -16.37 -45.25 -0.38
C ASP A 207 -17.48 -44.46 -1.10
N GLY A 208 -17.29 -44.09 -2.37
CA GLY A 208 -18.30 -43.44 -3.22
C GLY A 208 -18.41 -41.93 -3.03
N LYS A 209 -17.54 -41.30 -2.24
CA LYS A 209 -17.54 -39.83 -2.02
C LYS A 209 -16.70 -39.11 -3.07
N LEU A 210 -17.04 -37.86 -3.36
CA LEU A 210 -16.21 -37.03 -4.22
C LEU A 210 -14.93 -36.68 -3.45
N ARG A 211 -13.76 -37.10 -3.93
CA ARG A 211 -12.47 -36.71 -3.33
C ARG A 211 -12.01 -35.34 -3.81
N GLY A 212 -12.41 -34.95 -5.02
CA GLY A 212 -12.05 -33.69 -5.64
C GLY A 212 -12.23 -33.69 -7.15
N LEU A 213 -11.76 -32.62 -7.80
CA LEU A 213 -11.80 -32.48 -9.25
C LEU A 213 -10.40 -32.46 -9.83
N ARG A 214 -10.10 -33.42 -10.70
CA ARG A 214 -8.88 -33.37 -11.50
C ARG A 214 -9.07 -32.39 -12.64
N VAL A 215 -8.13 -31.46 -12.79
CA VAL A 215 -8.21 -30.39 -13.79
C VAL A 215 -7.21 -30.58 -14.92
N TYR A 216 -7.65 -30.25 -16.12
CA TYR A 216 -6.88 -30.31 -17.36
C TYR A 216 -7.12 -29.03 -18.17
N PRO A 217 -6.15 -28.61 -19.02
CA PRO A 217 -6.36 -27.48 -19.91
C PRO A 217 -7.50 -27.79 -20.89
N GLY A 218 -8.39 -26.81 -21.07
CA GLY A 218 -9.41 -26.84 -22.12
C GLY A 218 -8.89 -26.27 -23.45
N THR A 219 -9.82 -25.73 -24.24
CA THR A 219 -9.53 -25.05 -25.52
C THR A 219 -8.56 -23.88 -25.35
N ASN A 220 -8.59 -23.19 -24.22
CA ASN A 220 -7.66 -22.11 -23.89
C ASN A 220 -6.59 -22.57 -22.88
N ALA A 221 -5.59 -23.32 -23.39
CA ALA A 221 -4.47 -23.80 -22.58
C ALA A 221 -3.59 -22.66 -22.02
N GLN A 222 -3.53 -21.51 -22.69
CA GLN A 222 -2.75 -20.35 -22.23
C GLN A 222 -3.36 -19.75 -20.96
N ALA A 223 -4.67 -19.54 -20.94
CA ALA A 223 -5.37 -19.08 -19.74
C ALA A 223 -5.24 -20.08 -18.58
N PHE A 224 -5.28 -21.39 -18.86
CA PHE A 224 -5.07 -22.42 -17.85
C PHE A 224 -3.71 -22.31 -17.16
N ASN A 225 -2.63 -22.07 -17.91
CA ASN A 225 -1.29 -21.96 -17.36
C ASN A 225 -1.09 -20.66 -16.55
N ARG A 226 -1.73 -19.55 -16.96
CA ARG A 226 -1.65 -18.26 -16.25
C ARG A 226 -2.31 -18.31 -14.87
N LEU A 227 -3.32 -19.17 -14.70
CA LEU A 227 -3.92 -19.48 -13.40
C LEU A 227 -2.96 -20.19 -12.44
N GLY A 228 -1.76 -20.61 -12.89
CA GLY A 228 -0.80 -21.34 -12.05
C GLY A 228 -1.18 -22.82 -11.82
N LEU A 229 -2.27 -23.28 -12.45
CA LEU A 229 -2.69 -24.68 -12.48
C LEU A 229 -1.78 -25.49 -13.40
N ARG A 230 -1.64 -26.79 -13.11
CA ARG A 230 -0.94 -27.75 -13.96
C ARG A 230 -1.87 -28.89 -14.38
N PRO A 231 -1.69 -29.45 -15.58
CA PRO A 231 -2.48 -30.59 -16.02
C PRO A 231 -2.35 -31.74 -15.03
N GLY A 232 -3.48 -32.26 -14.57
CA GLY A 232 -3.54 -33.35 -13.60
C GLY A 232 -3.55 -32.93 -12.13
N ASP A 233 -3.52 -31.63 -11.82
CA ASP A 233 -3.76 -31.14 -10.47
C ASP A 233 -5.12 -31.64 -9.96
N LEU A 234 -5.18 -32.07 -8.69
CA LEU A 234 -6.42 -32.50 -8.04
C LEU A 234 -6.89 -31.43 -7.07
N VAL A 235 -7.93 -30.70 -7.44
CA VAL A 235 -8.57 -29.67 -6.60
C VAL A 235 -9.37 -30.34 -5.49
N THR A 236 -9.00 -30.07 -4.23
CA THR A 236 -9.65 -30.64 -3.03
C THR A 236 -10.43 -29.59 -2.23
N ALA A 237 -10.05 -28.31 -2.32
CA ALA A 237 -10.78 -27.22 -1.69
C ALA A 237 -10.75 -25.94 -2.52
N ILE A 238 -11.81 -25.13 -2.41
CA ILE A 238 -11.92 -23.81 -3.02
C ILE A 238 -12.42 -22.85 -1.93
N ASN A 239 -11.75 -21.71 -1.77
CA ASN A 239 -12.01 -20.69 -0.74
C ASN A 239 -12.13 -21.30 0.68
N GLY A 240 -11.31 -22.31 0.97
CA GLY A 240 -11.32 -23.03 2.26
C GLY A 240 -12.44 -24.05 2.43
N THR A 241 -13.33 -24.21 1.43
CA THR A 241 -14.41 -25.20 1.45
C THR A 241 -14.01 -26.44 0.66
N THR A 242 -14.10 -27.63 1.27
CA THR A 242 -13.72 -28.89 0.63
C THR A 242 -14.76 -29.33 -0.40
N LEU A 243 -14.29 -29.95 -1.50
CA LEU A 243 -15.18 -30.47 -2.56
C LEU A 243 -15.85 -31.79 -2.19
N GLU A 244 -15.51 -32.41 -1.05
CA GLU A 244 -16.11 -33.67 -0.61
C GLU A 244 -17.58 -33.53 -0.23
N ASP A 245 -18.01 -32.32 0.10
CA ASP A 245 -19.40 -31.99 0.37
C ASP A 245 -20.12 -31.67 -0.94
N GLN A 246 -20.82 -32.67 -1.50
CA GLN A 246 -21.55 -32.55 -2.77
C GLN A 246 -22.57 -31.40 -2.76
N THR A 247 -23.18 -31.11 -1.62
CA THR A 247 -24.17 -30.02 -1.47
C THR A 247 -23.51 -28.66 -1.58
N ARG A 248 -22.31 -28.51 -1.01
CA ARG A 248 -21.54 -27.26 -1.05
C ARG A 248 -20.74 -27.09 -2.34
N GLY A 249 -20.45 -28.17 -3.06
CA GLY A 249 -19.74 -28.14 -4.34
C GLY A 249 -20.38 -27.20 -5.36
N GLU A 250 -21.69 -27.27 -5.56
CA GLU A 250 -22.41 -26.41 -6.52
C GLU A 250 -22.44 -24.94 -6.09
N GLU A 251 -22.61 -24.67 -4.79
CA GLU A 251 -22.60 -23.31 -4.24
C GLU A 251 -21.24 -22.63 -4.45
N ILE A 252 -20.16 -23.39 -4.29
CA ILE A 252 -18.79 -22.92 -4.55
C ILE A 252 -18.63 -22.50 -6.01
N PHE A 253 -19.06 -23.30 -6.98
CA PHE A 253 -18.91 -22.95 -8.40
C PHE A 253 -19.74 -21.72 -8.81
N ASN A 254 -20.94 -21.58 -8.24
CA ASN A 254 -21.76 -20.40 -8.44
C ASN A 254 -21.08 -19.14 -7.89
N SER A 255 -20.42 -19.25 -6.73
CA SER A 255 -19.63 -18.14 -6.15
C SER A 255 -18.40 -17.77 -6.98
N LEU A 256 -17.72 -18.77 -7.58
CA LEU A 256 -16.56 -18.58 -8.46
C LEU A 256 -16.92 -17.85 -9.75
N SER A 257 -18.10 -18.11 -10.31
CA SER A 257 -18.56 -17.52 -11.56
C SER A 257 -18.85 -16.01 -11.47
N GLY A 258 -18.75 -15.40 -10.29
CA GLY A 258 -18.86 -13.96 -10.10
C GLY A 258 -17.64 -13.32 -9.43
N ALA A 259 -16.62 -14.09 -9.10
CA ALA A 259 -15.45 -13.64 -8.37
C ALA A 259 -14.32 -13.23 -9.34
N ALA A 260 -13.60 -12.16 -9.01
CA ALA A 260 -12.40 -11.76 -9.74
C ALA A 260 -11.19 -12.64 -9.37
N GLU A 261 -11.22 -13.25 -8.18
CA GLU A 261 -10.14 -14.04 -7.61
C GLU A 261 -10.69 -15.22 -6.80
N ALA A 262 -9.91 -16.30 -6.71
CA ALA A 262 -10.26 -17.47 -5.94
C ALA A 262 -9.03 -18.14 -5.32
N ARG A 263 -9.18 -18.66 -4.09
CA ARG A 263 -8.14 -19.46 -3.43
C ARG A 263 -8.46 -20.94 -3.64
N VAL A 264 -7.50 -21.73 -4.09
CA VAL A 264 -7.73 -23.15 -4.38
C VAL A 264 -6.61 -24.00 -3.77
N THR A 265 -6.99 -25.07 -3.09
CA THR A 265 -6.06 -26.08 -2.61
C THR A 265 -6.06 -27.24 -3.60
N VAL A 266 -4.87 -27.53 -4.13
CA VAL A 266 -4.65 -28.61 -5.11
C VAL A 266 -3.64 -29.62 -4.57
N ILE A 267 -3.77 -30.88 -4.98
CA ILE A 267 -2.73 -31.89 -4.79
C ILE A 267 -1.94 -31.98 -6.08
N ARG A 268 -0.65 -31.67 -6.00
CA ARG A 268 0.31 -31.72 -7.11
C ARG A 268 1.48 -32.62 -6.71
N ASN A 269 1.76 -33.65 -7.51
CA ASN A 269 2.78 -34.66 -7.21
C ASN A 269 2.61 -35.32 -5.83
N GLY A 270 1.38 -35.43 -5.33
CA GLY A 270 1.06 -36.00 -4.01
C GLY A 270 1.10 -35.02 -2.84
N SER A 271 1.58 -33.78 -3.02
CA SER A 271 1.64 -32.76 -1.97
C SER A 271 0.53 -31.72 -2.13
N PRO A 272 -0.09 -31.24 -1.02
CA PRO A 272 -1.03 -30.13 -1.07
C PRO A 272 -0.32 -28.80 -1.34
N LEU A 273 -0.89 -27.99 -2.23
CA LEU A 273 -0.43 -26.66 -2.62
C LEU A 273 -1.61 -25.70 -2.67
N GLU A 274 -1.46 -24.52 -2.08
CA GLU A 274 -2.45 -23.45 -2.15
C GLU A 274 -2.11 -22.50 -3.29
N LEU A 275 -3.10 -22.18 -4.13
CA LEU A 275 -2.98 -21.31 -5.30
C LEU A 275 -3.98 -20.16 -5.22
N HIS A 276 -3.55 -18.97 -5.62
CA HIS A 276 -4.40 -17.80 -5.81
C HIS A 276 -4.66 -17.62 -7.30
N LEU A 277 -5.90 -17.88 -7.72
CA LEU A 277 -6.35 -17.80 -9.09
C LEU A 277 -6.86 -16.39 -9.37
N ASN A 278 -6.29 -15.73 -10.38
CA ASN A 278 -6.83 -14.48 -10.91
C ASN A 278 -7.77 -14.79 -12.10
N LEU A 279 -9.07 -14.80 -11.83
CA LEU A 279 -10.08 -15.14 -12.83
C LEU A 279 -10.33 -13.98 -13.81
N ALA A 280 -9.96 -12.74 -13.44
CA ALA A 280 -10.14 -11.58 -14.30
C ALA A 280 -9.27 -11.63 -15.57
N GLU A 281 -8.06 -12.18 -15.44
CA GLU A 281 -7.16 -12.37 -16.58
C GLU A 281 -7.69 -13.42 -17.57
N VAL A 282 -8.36 -14.45 -17.05
CA VAL A 282 -8.95 -15.52 -17.87
C VAL A 282 -10.13 -15.01 -18.69
N ALA A 283 -10.98 -14.18 -18.09
CA ALA A 283 -12.09 -13.52 -18.77
C ALA A 283 -11.61 -12.71 -19.98
N THR A 284 -10.60 -11.88 -19.72
CA THR A 284 -10.02 -10.97 -20.70
C THR A 284 -9.40 -11.74 -21.86
N GLU A 285 -8.68 -12.83 -21.58
CA GLU A 285 -8.07 -13.67 -22.63
C GLU A 285 -9.14 -14.43 -23.44
N ALA A 286 -10.16 -14.98 -22.78
CA ALA A 286 -11.23 -15.69 -23.45
C ALA A 286 -12.04 -14.77 -24.37
N GLU A 287 -12.27 -13.51 -23.97
CA GLU A 287 -12.87 -12.48 -24.82
C GLU A 287 -12.01 -12.15 -26.04
N ARG A 288 -10.67 -12.06 -25.88
CA ARG A 288 -9.74 -11.81 -26.99
C ARG A 288 -9.69 -12.93 -28.02
N LEU A 289 -9.95 -14.17 -27.61
CA LEU A 289 -10.00 -15.31 -28.54
C LEU A 289 -11.36 -15.42 -29.26
N ASN A 290 -12.44 -15.00 -28.61
CA ASN A 290 -13.77 -14.98 -29.21
C ASN A 290 -13.98 -13.78 -30.14
N GLN A 291 -13.29 -12.66 -29.86
CA GLN A 291 -13.08 -11.57 -30.81
C GLN A 291 -11.91 -11.96 -31.72
N GLY A 292 -12.17 -12.78 -32.75
CA GLY A 292 -11.15 -13.16 -33.75
C GLY A 292 -10.32 -11.95 -34.23
N PRO A 293 -9.09 -12.16 -34.76
CA PRO A 293 -8.16 -11.08 -35.08
C PRO A 293 -8.88 -9.99 -35.86
N GLY A 294 -8.99 -8.81 -35.25
CA GLY A 294 -9.82 -7.72 -35.75
C GLY A 294 -9.49 -7.44 -37.21
N ILE A 295 -10.45 -7.71 -38.08
CA ILE A 295 -10.46 -7.09 -39.40
C ILE A 295 -10.76 -5.62 -39.12
N ASP A 296 -9.71 -4.82 -39.18
CA ASP A 296 -9.76 -3.38 -39.34
C ASP A 296 -10.54 -3.08 -40.62
N THR A 297 -11.88 -3.08 -40.56
CA THR A 297 -12.68 -2.46 -41.60
C THR A 297 -12.56 -0.95 -41.39
N GLY A 298 -11.44 -0.41 -41.86
CA GLY A 298 -11.26 1.01 -42.10
C GLY A 298 -12.35 1.47 -43.06
N VAL A 299 -13.50 1.84 -42.52
CA VAL A 299 -14.49 2.67 -43.18
C VAL A 299 -14.08 4.11 -42.88
N PRO A 300 -13.44 4.83 -43.83
CA PRO A 300 -13.28 6.27 -43.68
C PRO A 300 -14.66 6.95 -43.75
N PRO A 301 -14.89 8.02 -42.97
CA PRO A 301 -16.13 8.79 -43.02
C PRO A 301 -16.23 9.51 -44.38
N GLY A 302 -17.45 9.66 -44.86
CA GLY A 302 -17.77 9.93 -46.26
C GLY A 302 -17.15 11.17 -46.89
N ALA A 303 -17.10 11.12 -48.22
CA ALA A 303 -17.04 12.29 -49.10
C ALA A 303 -18.18 12.19 -50.13
N PRO A 304 -18.79 13.32 -50.52
CA PRO A 304 -20.08 13.34 -51.20
C PRO A 304 -19.98 13.07 -52.70
N GLU A 305 -21.09 12.55 -53.21
CA GLU A 305 -21.66 12.68 -54.54
C GLU A 305 -20.95 13.68 -55.48
N SER A 306 -20.54 13.21 -56.66
CA SER A 306 -20.28 14.06 -57.83
C SER A 306 -20.58 13.28 -59.10
N ALA A 307 -21.66 13.69 -59.76
CA ALA A 307 -22.15 13.21 -61.02
C ALA A 307 -21.13 13.36 -62.17
N ARG A 308 -21.06 12.35 -63.05
CA ARG A 308 -21.20 12.49 -64.51
C ARG A 308 -21.18 11.14 -65.22
#